data_AF-A0A967D319-F1
#
_entry.id   AF-A0A967D319-F1
#
_cell.length_a   1.000
_cell.length_b   1.000
_cell.length_c   1.000
_cell.angle_alpha   90.00
_cell.angle_beta   90.00
_cell.angle_gamma   90.00
#
_symmetry.space_group_name_H-M   'P 1'
#
loop_
_entity.id
_entity.type
_entity.pdbx_description
1 polymer ?
#
loop_
_entity_poly.entity_id
_entity_poly.type
_entity_poly.pdbx_seq_one_letter_code
_entity_poly.pdbx_strand_id
1 'polypeptide(L)'
;MTITALALVAAACGGSDDETTEEATTTTEAAATTTEAPATTTSTTSTTTTTTTEPPLAWRQVLAGDDCVCSDGSDYSYWVREGDPSKVMLFFDGGGACFSAETCDPNGSPTYSIRADDNPNAAANGVFDLDNPENPVRDWTMIFMPYCTGDGHLGTNAGHDYGDGIVINHTGYLNGLQGFDEVVDNYGAADQILVTGSSAGGIPTPLFAGLLADALPDAEILGLPDASGGYPSTPLVNGVIGGLWGTEGAVPDWSTTEGVAAAEMGIP
;
A
#
# COMPACT_ATOMS: atom_id res chain seq x y z
N MET A 1 -5.83 23.72 41.74
CA MET A 1 -4.97 22.72 41.08
C MET A 1 -5.31 22.82 39.61
N THR A 2 -4.52 23.62 38.89
CA THR A 2 -4.86 24.12 37.56
C THR A 2 -3.64 23.84 36.71
N ILE A 3 -3.76 22.88 35.80
CA ILE A 3 -2.71 22.57 34.82
C ILE A 3 -3.23 23.05 33.48
N THR A 4 -2.63 24.14 33.01
CA THR A 4 -2.85 24.73 31.69
C THR A 4 -2.00 23.94 30.69
N ALA A 5 -2.62 23.25 29.73
CA ALA A 5 -1.93 22.65 28.60
C ALA A 5 -1.76 23.69 27.49
N LEU A 6 -0.52 23.89 27.07
CA LEU A 6 -0.12 24.83 26.03
C LEU A 6 -0.08 24.07 24.68
N ALA A 7 -0.96 24.43 23.74
CA ALA A 7 -0.92 23.93 22.38
C ALA A 7 0.10 24.74 21.55
N LEU A 8 1.07 24.07 20.93
CA LEU A 8 1.94 24.66 19.92
C LEU A 8 1.27 24.46 18.54
N VAL A 9 0.97 25.58 17.86
CA VAL A 9 0.59 25.61 16.45
C VAL A 9 1.83 25.99 15.65
N ALA A 10 2.26 25.13 14.73
CA ALA A 10 3.28 25.45 13.74
C ALA A 10 2.57 25.94 12.46
N ALA A 11 2.92 27.16 12.03
CA ALA A 11 2.43 27.78 10.80
C ALA A 11 3.53 27.79 9.73
N ALA A 12 3.18 27.41 8.52
CA ALA A 12 3.90 27.65 7.26
C ALA A 12 2.90 27.40 6.12
N CYS A 13 2.81 28.12 5.00
CA CYS A 13 3.35 29.38 4.50
C CYS A 13 2.31 29.86 3.47
N GLY A 14 2.05 31.17 3.38
CA GLY A 14 1.25 31.76 2.31
C GLY A 14 2.02 32.89 1.63
N GLY A 15 1.82 33.02 0.32
CA GLY A 15 2.25 34.20 -0.45
C GLY A 15 2.75 33.87 -1.84
N SER A 16 1.85 33.87 -2.81
CA SER A 16 2.13 34.02 -4.24
C SER A 16 2.69 35.40 -4.54
N ASP A 17 3.56 35.50 -5.54
CA ASP A 17 3.64 36.67 -6.42
C ASP A 17 4.02 36.19 -7.84
N ASP A 18 3.29 36.76 -8.79
CA ASP A 18 3.23 36.49 -10.23
C ASP A 18 4.09 37.55 -10.93
N GLU A 19 4.99 37.17 -11.85
CA GLU A 19 5.46 38.11 -12.89
C GLU A 19 6.05 37.39 -14.11
N THR A 20 5.34 37.58 -15.23
CA THR A 20 5.72 37.28 -16.60
C THR A 20 6.96 38.03 -17.07
N THR A 21 7.81 37.39 -17.88
CA THR A 21 8.48 38.08 -18.99
C THR A 21 8.89 37.10 -20.09
N GLU A 22 8.34 37.33 -21.28
CA GLU A 22 8.81 36.76 -22.55
C GLU A 22 10.17 37.36 -22.91
N GLU A 23 11.11 36.53 -23.38
CA GLU A 23 12.07 36.97 -24.39
C GLU A 23 12.34 35.85 -25.41
N ALA A 24 12.04 36.18 -26.66
CA ALA A 24 12.33 35.42 -27.85
C ALA A 24 13.83 35.45 -28.18
N THR A 25 14.36 34.38 -28.77
CA THR A 25 15.63 34.45 -29.52
C THR A 25 15.60 33.52 -30.74
N THR A 26 15.27 34.14 -31.87
CA THR A 26 15.88 34.01 -33.20
C THR A 26 16.48 32.65 -33.62
N THR A 27 15.80 31.96 -34.54
CA THR A 27 16.39 30.88 -35.36
C THR A 27 16.77 31.43 -36.73
N THR A 28 18.06 31.35 -37.08
CA THR A 28 18.56 31.70 -38.42
C THR A 28 18.67 30.44 -39.27
N GLU A 29 17.90 30.43 -40.36
CA GLU A 29 17.95 29.47 -41.45
C GLU A 29 19.15 29.74 -42.36
N ALA A 30 19.90 28.71 -42.74
CA ALA A 30 20.86 28.77 -43.83
C ALA A 30 20.78 27.49 -44.68
N ALA A 31 20.16 27.61 -45.84
CA ALA A 31 20.18 26.63 -46.91
C ALA A 31 21.53 26.65 -47.63
N ALA A 32 22.08 25.47 -47.96
CA ALA A 32 23.12 25.33 -48.95
C ALA A 32 22.95 24.02 -49.74
N THR A 33 22.57 24.18 -51.00
CA THR A 33 22.55 23.17 -52.07
C THR A 33 23.97 23.01 -52.63
N THR A 34 24.49 21.79 -52.82
CA THR A 34 25.07 21.35 -54.12
C THR A 34 25.58 19.89 -54.16
N THR A 35 25.21 19.25 -55.28
CA THR A 35 26.00 18.37 -56.17
C THR A 35 26.33 16.93 -55.76
N GLU A 36 25.79 16.02 -56.57
CA GLU A 36 26.00 14.57 -56.62
C GLU A 36 27.13 14.17 -57.59
N ALA A 37 27.89 13.11 -57.26
CA ALA A 37 28.33 11.97 -58.12
C ALA A 37 29.45 11.14 -57.42
N PRO A 38 29.76 9.89 -57.83
CA PRO A 38 28.90 8.70 -57.84
C PRO A 38 29.50 7.49 -57.07
N ALA A 39 28.62 6.51 -56.83
CA ALA A 39 28.70 5.14 -56.29
C ALA A 39 30.06 4.43 -56.03
N THR A 40 30.11 3.65 -54.92
CA THR A 40 30.53 2.21 -54.93
C THR A 40 30.02 1.47 -53.68
N THR A 41 29.34 0.36 -53.95
CA THR A 41 28.99 -0.86 -53.21
C THR A 41 29.50 -1.06 -51.77
N THR A 42 28.60 -1.41 -50.84
CA THR A 42 28.72 -2.59 -49.95
C THR A 42 27.33 -2.98 -49.45
N SER A 43 26.90 -4.20 -49.73
CA SER A 43 25.66 -4.77 -49.19
C SER A 43 25.92 -5.21 -47.76
N THR A 44 25.61 -4.35 -46.79
CA THR A 44 25.57 -4.75 -45.38
C THR A 44 24.18 -5.30 -45.10
N THR A 45 24.08 -6.62 -44.97
CA THR A 45 22.88 -7.25 -44.41
C THR A 45 22.82 -6.86 -42.95
N SER A 46 22.08 -5.79 -42.65
CA SER A 46 21.68 -5.46 -41.27
C SER A 46 20.69 -6.52 -40.81
N THR A 47 21.18 -7.47 -40.03
CA THR A 47 20.32 -8.30 -39.19
C THR A 47 19.71 -7.37 -38.14
N THR A 48 18.53 -6.83 -38.44
CA THR A 48 17.71 -6.15 -37.43
C THR A 48 17.28 -7.20 -36.43
N THR A 49 18.04 -7.35 -35.36
CA THR A 49 17.57 -8.02 -34.15
C THR A 49 16.35 -7.23 -33.69
N THR A 50 15.17 -7.77 -33.98
CA THR A 50 13.93 -7.23 -33.45
C THR A 50 13.94 -7.63 -31.98
N THR A 51 14.45 -6.74 -31.13
CA THR A 51 14.23 -6.83 -29.69
C THR A 51 12.73 -6.79 -29.52
N THR A 52 12.12 -7.95 -29.28
CA THR A 52 10.73 -8.03 -28.87
C THR A 52 10.73 -7.47 -27.46
N THR A 53 10.46 -6.18 -27.34
CA THR A 53 10.21 -5.55 -26.05
C THR A 53 8.96 -6.21 -25.49
N GLU A 54 9.15 -7.06 -24.49
CA GLU A 54 8.07 -7.58 -23.65
C GLU A 54 7.24 -6.39 -23.16
N PRO A 55 5.89 -6.46 -23.24
CA PRO A 55 5.06 -5.36 -22.77
C PRO A 55 5.41 -5.04 -21.31
N PRO A 56 5.38 -3.76 -20.91
CA PRO A 56 5.67 -3.39 -19.53
C PRO A 56 4.72 -4.11 -18.57
N LEU A 57 5.28 -4.61 -17.47
CA LEU A 57 4.52 -5.26 -16.40
C LEU A 57 3.43 -4.31 -15.90
N ALA A 58 2.17 -4.75 -16.03
CA ALA A 58 1.00 -3.94 -15.71
C ALA A 58 0.34 -4.43 -14.41
N TRP A 59 -0.21 -3.49 -13.66
CA TRP A 59 -1.06 -3.80 -12.51
C TRP A 59 -2.42 -4.33 -12.98
N ARG A 60 -2.83 -5.46 -12.41
CA ARG A 60 -4.16 -6.05 -12.55
C ARG A 60 -4.93 -5.85 -11.26
N GLN A 61 -6.14 -5.29 -11.35
CA GLN A 61 -7.06 -5.25 -10.23
C GLN A 61 -7.76 -6.61 -10.07
N VAL A 62 -7.94 -7.05 -8.83
CA VAL A 62 -8.59 -8.31 -8.47
C VAL A 62 -9.73 -8.00 -7.52
N LEU A 63 -10.94 -8.41 -7.90
CA LEU A 63 -12.11 -8.34 -7.04
C LEU A 63 -12.00 -9.44 -5.98
N ALA A 64 -12.07 -9.06 -4.71
CA ALA A 64 -12.07 -10.00 -3.60
C ALA A 64 -13.42 -10.73 -3.47
N GLY A 65 -13.46 -11.77 -2.63
CA GLY A 65 -14.71 -12.49 -2.35
C GLY A 65 -15.78 -11.63 -1.64
N ASP A 66 -17.04 -12.07 -1.68
CA ASP A 66 -18.20 -11.31 -1.18
C ASP A 66 -18.12 -10.92 0.32
N ASP A 67 -17.31 -11.63 1.12
CA ASP A 67 -17.09 -11.33 2.54
C ASP A 67 -16.03 -10.22 2.77
N CYS A 68 -15.34 -9.79 1.72
CA CYS A 68 -14.32 -8.75 1.73
C CYS A 68 -14.93 -7.42 1.28
N VAL A 69 -15.13 -6.50 2.23
CA VAL A 69 -15.81 -5.22 1.98
C VAL A 69 -15.06 -4.06 2.61
N CYS A 70 -15.33 -2.86 2.10
CA CYS A 70 -14.89 -1.62 2.73
C CYS A 70 -15.81 -1.20 3.87
N SER A 71 -15.46 -0.13 4.57
CA SER A 71 -16.19 0.36 5.74
C SER A 71 -17.67 0.62 5.47
N ASP A 72 -18.03 1.10 4.26
CA ASP A 72 -19.40 1.35 3.81
C ASP A 72 -20.12 0.10 3.27
N GLY A 73 -19.45 -1.05 3.23
CA GLY A 73 -19.97 -2.30 2.68
C GLY A 73 -19.82 -2.44 1.16
N SER A 74 -19.13 -1.52 0.49
CA SER A 74 -18.76 -1.68 -0.92
C SER A 74 -17.73 -2.79 -1.12
N ASP A 75 -17.71 -3.36 -2.33
CA ASP A 75 -16.81 -4.46 -2.69
C ASP A 75 -15.34 -4.06 -2.52
N TYR A 76 -14.53 -4.98 -1.98
CA TYR A 76 -13.09 -4.80 -1.88
C TYR A 76 -12.37 -5.29 -3.14
N SER A 77 -11.28 -4.62 -3.49
CA SER A 77 -10.36 -5.07 -4.54
C SER A 77 -8.92 -4.79 -4.15
N TYR A 78 -8.02 -5.64 -4.61
CA TYR A 78 -6.57 -5.48 -4.45
C TYR A 78 -5.89 -5.48 -5.82
N TRP A 79 -4.57 -5.23 -5.84
CA TRP A 79 -3.82 -5.12 -7.09
C TRP A 79 -2.64 -6.08 -7.10
N VAL A 80 -2.39 -6.68 -8.26
CA VAL A 80 -1.25 -7.57 -8.51
C VAL A 80 -0.46 -7.07 -9.70
N ARG A 81 0.85 -6.95 -9.56
CA ARG A 81 1.78 -6.74 -10.66
C ARG A 81 2.76 -7.90 -10.68
N GLU A 82 2.65 -8.72 -11.71
CA GLU A 82 3.55 -9.86 -11.93
C GLU A 82 4.95 -9.36 -12.28
N GLY A 83 5.97 -9.86 -11.59
CA GLY A 83 7.39 -9.59 -11.83
C GLY A 83 8.18 -10.89 -11.76
N ASP A 84 9.31 -10.88 -11.07
CA ASP A 84 10.00 -12.11 -10.66
C ASP A 84 9.10 -12.89 -9.68
N PRO A 85 8.61 -14.11 -10.03
CA PRO A 85 7.75 -14.88 -9.14
C PRO A 85 8.51 -15.52 -7.98
N SER A 86 9.85 -15.51 -8.00
CA SER A 86 10.67 -15.97 -6.85
C SER A 86 10.79 -14.93 -5.75
N LYS A 87 10.37 -13.69 -5.99
CA LYS A 87 10.43 -12.58 -5.02
C LYS A 87 9.12 -11.80 -4.99
N VAL A 88 8.47 -11.78 -3.84
CA VAL A 88 7.13 -11.20 -3.69
C VAL A 88 7.12 -10.09 -2.65
N MET A 89 6.51 -8.97 -2.96
CA MET A 89 6.21 -7.91 -2.00
C MET A 89 4.70 -7.85 -1.75
N LEU A 90 4.29 -8.12 -0.51
CA LEU A 90 2.94 -7.86 -0.02
C LEU A 90 2.95 -6.49 0.70
N PHE A 91 2.33 -5.50 0.07
CA PHE A 91 2.28 -4.12 0.54
C PHE A 91 0.88 -3.75 1.05
N PHE A 92 0.79 -3.27 2.29
CA PHE A 92 -0.44 -2.74 2.87
C PHE A 92 -0.45 -1.20 2.80
N ASP A 93 -1.51 -0.64 2.24
CA ASP A 93 -1.64 0.81 2.14
C ASP A 93 -1.97 1.48 3.47
N GLY A 94 -1.62 2.77 3.57
CA GLY A 94 -1.85 3.58 4.76
C GLY A 94 -3.16 4.35 4.73
N GLY A 95 -3.33 5.27 5.70
CA GLY A 95 -4.45 6.21 5.72
C GLY A 95 -5.23 6.23 7.03
N GLY A 96 -4.60 6.56 8.16
CA GLY A 96 -5.34 6.82 9.42
C GLY A 96 -6.18 5.64 9.94
N ALA A 97 -7.22 5.95 10.72
CA ALA A 97 -8.14 4.99 11.32
C ALA A 97 -9.40 5.70 11.86
N CYS A 98 -10.41 4.94 12.30
CA CYS A 98 -11.58 5.48 12.98
C CYS A 98 -12.02 4.61 14.16
N PHE A 99 -12.57 5.22 15.22
CA PHE A 99 -12.89 4.54 16.48
C PHE A 99 -14.03 5.21 17.28
N SER A 100 -14.80 6.08 16.64
CA SER A 100 -15.96 6.77 17.21
C SER A 100 -16.92 7.17 16.10
N ALA A 101 -18.19 7.47 16.42
CA ALA A 101 -19.15 7.99 15.44
C ALA A 101 -18.60 9.22 14.69
N GLU A 102 -17.93 10.14 15.39
CA GLU A 102 -17.32 11.34 14.80
C GLU A 102 -16.18 11.01 13.82
N THR A 103 -15.28 10.10 14.18
CA THR A 103 -14.12 9.76 13.34
C THR A 103 -14.48 8.82 12.20
N CYS A 104 -15.57 8.07 12.34
CA CYS A 104 -16.04 7.10 11.36
C CYS A 104 -17.14 7.63 10.43
N ASP A 105 -17.70 8.81 10.68
CA ASP A 105 -18.76 9.38 9.84
C ASP A 105 -18.26 9.61 8.40
N PRO A 106 -18.83 8.91 7.40
CA PRO A 106 -18.43 9.07 6.01
C PRO A 106 -18.76 10.46 5.44
N ASN A 107 -19.67 11.22 6.09
CA ASN A 107 -20.00 12.60 5.72
C ASN A 107 -19.16 13.64 6.48
N GLY A 108 -18.33 13.20 7.42
CA GLY A 108 -17.40 14.04 8.15
C GLY A 108 -16.09 14.24 7.40
N SER A 109 -14.99 14.16 8.13
CA SER A 109 -13.62 14.19 7.58
C SER A 109 -12.87 12.95 8.04
N PRO A 110 -13.23 11.75 7.54
CA PRO A 110 -12.53 10.53 7.91
C PRO A 110 -11.06 10.62 7.53
N THR A 111 -10.20 10.07 8.37
CA THR A 111 -8.74 10.07 8.11
C THR A 111 -8.29 8.93 7.19
N TYR A 112 -9.23 8.08 6.79
CA TYR A 112 -9.05 6.90 5.97
C TYR A 112 -9.94 6.93 4.73
N SER A 113 -9.57 6.18 3.69
CA SER A 113 -10.38 6.01 2.48
C SER A 113 -11.64 5.19 2.80
N ILE A 114 -12.82 5.63 2.38
CA ILE A 114 -14.06 4.86 2.62
C ILE A 114 -14.16 3.65 1.66
N ARG A 115 -13.43 3.69 0.54
CA ARG A 115 -13.46 2.70 -0.53
C ARG A 115 -12.04 2.33 -0.97
N ALA A 116 -11.88 1.16 -1.56
CA ALA A 116 -10.62 0.66 -2.10
C ALA A 116 -10.27 1.29 -3.46
N ASP A 117 -10.34 2.62 -3.54
CA ASP A 117 -10.11 3.39 -4.78
C ASP A 117 -8.61 3.68 -5.02
N ASP A 118 -7.77 3.48 -4.00
CA ASP A 118 -6.33 3.69 -4.08
C ASP A 118 -5.70 2.77 -5.13
N ASN A 119 -4.96 3.38 -6.06
CA ASN A 119 -4.43 2.73 -7.25
C ASN A 119 -2.91 2.89 -7.31
N PRO A 120 -2.14 1.79 -7.26
CA PRO A 120 -0.68 1.85 -7.27
C PRO A 120 -0.11 2.38 -8.61
N ASN A 121 -0.89 2.41 -9.71
CA ASN A 121 -0.47 3.07 -10.95
C ASN A 121 -0.34 4.59 -10.81
N ALA A 122 -1.01 5.20 -9.83
CA ALA A 122 -0.91 6.63 -9.54
C ALA A 122 0.29 6.96 -8.63
N ALA A 123 0.89 5.94 -7.99
CA ALA A 123 2.06 6.07 -7.15
C ALA A 123 3.33 5.83 -7.98
N ALA A 124 4.09 6.87 -8.26
CA ALA A 124 5.36 6.81 -8.99
C ALA A 124 6.54 7.23 -8.09
N ASN A 125 6.50 6.81 -6.83
CA ASN A 125 7.46 7.20 -5.80
C ASN A 125 7.75 6.06 -4.81
N GLY A 126 8.87 6.16 -4.09
CA GLY A 126 9.26 5.17 -3.09
C GLY A 126 9.46 3.79 -3.71
N VAL A 127 8.90 2.75 -3.09
CA VAL A 127 8.95 1.37 -3.60
C VAL A 127 8.17 1.17 -4.91
N PHE A 128 7.28 2.12 -5.26
CA PHE A 128 6.52 2.13 -6.52
C PHE A 128 7.18 2.97 -7.62
N ASP A 129 8.33 3.60 -7.35
CA ASP A 129 9.18 4.17 -8.41
C ASP A 129 9.95 3.03 -9.11
N LEU A 130 9.30 2.41 -10.09
CA LEU A 130 9.80 1.22 -10.79
C LEU A 130 10.85 1.55 -11.86
N ASP A 131 10.92 2.82 -12.29
CA ASP A 131 11.92 3.31 -13.23
C ASP A 131 13.26 3.65 -12.53
N ASN A 132 13.24 3.82 -11.21
CA ASN A 132 14.44 4.03 -10.43
C ASN A 132 15.30 2.76 -10.34
N PRO A 133 16.53 2.74 -10.90
CA PRO A 133 17.41 1.58 -10.86
C PRO A 133 17.93 1.25 -9.45
N GLU A 134 17.83 2.17 -8.49
CA GLU A 134 18.20 1.95 -7.08
C GLU A 134 17.08 1.30 -6.26
N ASN A 135 15.87 1.18 -6.79
CA ASN A 135 14.77 0.51 -6.11
C ASN A 135 15.02 -1.02 -6.08
N PRO A 136 15.28 -1.61 -4.89
CA PRO A 136 15.70 -3.00 -4.77
C PRO A 136 14.58 -4.01 -5.05
N VAL A 137 13.32 -3.54 -5.10
CA VAL A 137 12.13 -4.37 -5.33
C VAL A 137 11.45 -4.11 -6.67
N ARG A 138 12.02 -3.26 -7.54
CA ARG A 138 11.36 -2.81 -8.79
C ARG A 138 10.94 -3.93 -9.76
N ASP A 139 11.63 -5.06 -9.72
CA ASP A 139 11.39 -6.24 -10.54
C ASP A 139 10.62 -7.35 -9.82
N TRP A 140 10.29 -7.18 -8.53
CA TRP A 140 9.55 -8.18 -7.76
C TRP A 140 8.09 -8.26 -8.23
N THR A 141 7.48 -9.42 -8.00
CA THR A 141 6.01 -9.51 -7.99
C THR A 141 5.47 -8.68 -6.83
N MET A 142 4.48 -7.83 -7.07
CA MET A 142 3.92 -6.95 -6.06
C MET A 142 2.42 -7.19 -5.89
N ILE A 143 1.99 -7.35 -4.65
CA ILE A 143 0.58 -7.43 -4.24
C ILE A 143 0.33 -6.21 -3.37
N PHE A 144 -0.55 -5.32 -3.81
CA PHE A 144 -0.90 -4.09 -3.11
C PHE A 144 -2.31 -4.20 -2.56
N MET A 145 -2.44 -3.96 -1.26
CA MET A 145 -3.68 -4.05 -0.49
C MET A 145 -4.16 -2.62 -0.15
N PRO A 146 -5.12 -2.04 -0.90
CA PRO A 146 -5.73 -0.77 -0.55
C PRO A 146 -6.36 -0.83 0.85
N TYR A 147 -6.41 0.31 1.53
CA TYR A 147 -6.97 0.39 2.88
C TYR A 147 -8.29 1.15 2.89
N CYS A 148 -9.38 0.49 3.31
CA CYS A 148 -10.69 1.12 3.32
C CYS A 148 -11.59 0.78 4.52
N THR A 149 -11.00 0.26 5.59
CA THR A 149 -11.74 -0.34 6.71
C THR A 149 -11.55 0.39 8.04
N GLY A 150 -10.67 1.38 8.11
CA GLY A 150 -10.52 2.24 9.30
C GLY A 150 -9.97 1.54 10.56
N ASP A 151 -9.44 0.33 10.43
CA ASP A 151 -9.04 -0.61 11.49
C ASP A 151 -7.58 -1.09 11.43
N GLY A 152 -6.72 -0.40 10.68
CA GLY A 152 -5.31 -0.75 10.51
C GLY A 152 -5.09 -2.13 9.88
N HIS A 153 -5.99 -2.58 8.99
CA HIS A 153 -5.97 -3.90 8.32
C HIS A 153 -6.14 -5.12 9.24
N LEU A 154 -6.53 -4.91 10.50
CA LEU A 154 -6.60 -6.00 11.48
C LEU A 154 -8.01 -6.24 12.03
N GLY A 155 -9.00 -5.46 11.61
CA GLY A 155 -10.38 -5.62 12.07
C GLY A 155 -11.03 -6.91 11.59
N THR A 156 -11.87 -7.48 12.45
CA THR A 156 -12.74 -8.64 12.14
C THR A 156 -14.21 -8.38 12.46
N ASN A 157 -14.56 -7.17 12.92
CA ASN A 157 -15.92 -6.80 13.32
C ASN A 157 -16.70 -6.17 12.16
N ALA A 158 -17.51 -6.99 11.47
CA ALA A 158 -18.44 -6.51 10.47
C ALA A 158 -19.68 -5.84 11.11
N GLY A 159 -20.02 -4.64 10.66
CA GLY A 159 -21.22 -3.91 11.08
C GLY A 159 -21.18 -3.37 12.51
N HIS A 160 -20.05 -2.87 12.99
CA HIS A 160 -19.95 -2.19 14.28
C HIS A 160 -20.81 -0.92 14.30
N ASP A 161 -21.76 -0.84 15.23
CA ASP A 161 -22.64 0.32 15.41
C ASP A 161 -22.02 1.32 16.40
N TYR A 162 -21.53 2.44 15.87
CA TYR A 162 -20.99 3.56 16.65
C TYR A 162 -22.07 4.48 17.22
N GLY A 163 -23.35 4.23 16.92
CA GLY A 163 -24.47 5.12 17.20
C GLY A 163 -24.70 6.14 16.08
N ASP A 164 -25.77 6.93 16.21
CA ASP A 164 -26.13 8.01 15.27
C ASP A 164 -26.32 7.57 13.81
N GLY A 165 -26.58 6.27 13.59
CA GLY A 165 -26.71 5.68 12.26
C GLY A 165 -25.37 5.39 11.58
N ILE A 166 -24.25 5.51 12.30
CA ILE A 166 -22.91 5.18 11.81
C ILE A 166 -22.62 3.72 12.11
N VAL A 167 -22.69 2.89 11.08
CA VAL A 167 -22.38 1.46 11.14
C VAL A 167 -21.22 1.19 10.18
N ILE A 168 -20.16 0.55 10.68
CA ILE A 168 -18.89 0.39 9.97
C ILE A 168 -18.47 -1.07 9.90
N ASN A 169 -17.99 -1.50 8.74
CA ASN A 169 -17.34 -2.80 8.58
C ASN A 169 -15.82 -2.68 8.82
N HIS A 170 -15.38 -3.10 10.00
CA HIS A 170 -13.96 -3.28 10.30
C HIS A 170 -13.55 -4.70 9.91
N THR A 171 -13.31 -4.92 8.62
CA THR A 171 -13.00 -6.24 8.04
C THR A 171 -11.62 -6.29 7.40
N GLY A 172 -10.72 -5.39 7.81
CA GLY A 172 -9.39 -5.26 7.23
C GLY A 172 -8.58 -6.55 7.23
N TYR A 173 -8.74 -7.41 8.26
CA TYR A 173 -8.05 -8.69 8.30
C TYR A 173 -8.54 -9.65 7.20
N LEU A 174 -9.85 -9.70 6.94
CA LEU A 174 -10.42 -10.51 5.86
C LEU A 174 -9.93 -10.05 4.49
N ASN A 175 -9.88 -8.72 4.28
CA ASN A 175 -9.31 -8.13 3.08
C ASN A 175 -7.82 -8.48 2.93
N GLY A 176 -7.05 -8.37 4.01
CA GLY A 176 -5.62 -8.72 4.03
C GLY A 176 -5.36 -10.20 3.75
N LEU A 177 -6.24 -11.11 4.19
CA LEU A 177 -6.14 -12.53 3.89
C LEU A 177 -6.20 -12.83 2.39
N GLN A 178 -6.86 -11.99 1.58
CA GLN A 178 -6.83 -12.15 0.11
C GLN A 178 -5.42 -11.97 -0.46
N GLY A 179 -4.64 -11.04 0.10
CA GLY A 179 -3.24 -10.87 -0.27
C GLY A 179 -2.36 -12.03 0.20
N PHE A 180 -2.63 -12.55 1.41
CA PHE A 180 -1.98 -13.77 1.91
C PHE A 180 -2.26 -14.97 1.00
N ASP A 181 -3.53 -15.22 0.66
CA ASP A 181 -3.94 -16.33 -0.21
C ASP A 181 -3.33 -16.17 -1.62
N GLU A 182 -3.30 -14.94 -2.17
CA GLU A 182 -2.64 -14.67 -3.46
C GLU A 182 -1.16 -15.10 -3.43
N VAL A 183 -0.43 -14.78 -2.34
CA VAL A 183 0.97 -15.22 -2.15
C VAL A 183 1.07 -16.74 -2.09
N VAL A 184 0.28 -17.39 -1.22
CA VAL A 184 0.38 -18.83 -0.97
C VAL A 184 0.00 -19.64 -2.21
N ASP A 185 -1.11 -19.29 -2.87
CA ASP A 185 -1.68 -20.08 -3.96
C ASP A 185 -0.92 -19.91 -5.27
N ASN A 186 -0.41 -18.70 -5.56
CA ASN A 186 0.22 -18.39 -6.84
C ASN A 186 1.75 -18.31 -6.76
N TYR A 187 2.29 -18.02 -5.58
CA TYR A 187 3.71 -17.76 -5.35
C TYR A 187 4.29 -18.55 -4.16
N GLY A 188 3.66 -19.66 -3.76
CA GLY A 188 4.10 -20.51 -2.64
C GLY A 188 5.48 -21.18 -2.83
N ALA A 189 6.14 -20.99 -3.97
CA ALA A 189 7.53 -21.40 -4.22
C ALA A 189 8.51 -20.23 -4.27
N ALA A 190 8.10 -19.04 -3.82
CA ALA A 190 8.98 -17.87 -3.74
C ALA A 190 10.14 -18.09 -2.77
N ASP A 191 11.32 -17.61 -3.12
CA ASP A 191 12.52 -17.66 -2.29
C ASP A 191 12.52 -16.54 -1.24
N GLN A 192 11.98 -15.36 -1.60
CA GLN A 192 11.96 -14.18 -0.73
C GLN A 192 10.58 -13.51 -0.74
N ILE A 193 10.08 -13.16 0.44
CA ILE A 193 8.81 -12.46 0.58
C ILE A 193 9.00 -11.27 1.53
N LEU A 194 8.75 -10.07 1.02
CA LEU A 194 8.71 -8.83 1.79
C LEU A 194 7.26 -8.52 2.14
N VAL A 195 6.93 -8.52 3.43
CA VAL A 195 5.69 -7.97 3.96
C VAL A 195 6.00 -6.57 4.47
N THR A 196 5.29 -5.57 3.97
CA THR A 196 5.52 -4.17 4.33
C THR A 196 4.24 -3.34 4.17
N GLY A 197 4.30 -2.10 4.61
CA GLY A 197 3.24 -1.12 4.45
C GLY A 197 3.61 0.15 5.18
N SER A 198 2.92 1.25 4.87
CA SER A 198 3.22 2.57 5.44
C SER A 198 2.08 3.10 6.29
N SER A 199 2.42 3.76 7.41
CA SER A 199 1.45 4.32 8.35
C SER A 199 0.51 3.24 8.91
N ALA A 200 -0.79 3.30 8.65
CA ALA A 200 -1.75 2.26 9.03
C ALA A 200 -1.41 0.89 8.42
N GLY A 201 -0.81 0.85 7.23
CA GLY A 201 -0.35 -0.38 6.57
C GLY A 201 0.91 -0.98 7.20
N GLY A 202 1.64 -0.23 8.02
CA GLY A 202 2.76 -0.79 8.80
C GLY A 202 2.28 -1.73 9.91
N ILE A 203 1.11 -1.46 10.50
CA ILE A 203 0.50 -2.22 11.60
C ILE A 203 0.33 -3.73 11.32
N PRO A 204 -0.27 -4.16 10.19
CA PRO A 204 -0.49 -5.59 9.95
C PRO A 204 0.78 -6.35 9.60
N THR A 205 1.88 -5.67 9.28
CA THR A 205 3.11 -6.27 8.73
C THR A 205 3.62 -7.46 9.55
N PRO A 206 3.88 -7.35 10.87
CA PRO A 206 4.38 -8.49 11.66
C PRO A 206 3.39 -9.66 11.74
N LEU A 207 2.08 -9.41 11.75
CA LEU A 207 1.07 -10.48 11.74
C LEU A 207 1.16 -11.28 10.43
N PHE A 208 1.06 -10.60 9.29
CA PHE A 208 1.08 -11.26 7.99
C PHE A 208 2.44 -11.87 7.66
N ALA A 209 3.54 -11.28 8.13
CA ALA A 209 4.86 -11.90 8.06
C ALA A 209 4.91 -13.22 8.83
N GLY A 210 4.35 -13.27 10.05
CA GLY A 210 4.29 -14.52 10.81
C GLY A 210 3.40 -15.57 10.16
N LEU A 211 2.23 -15.17 9.62
CA LEU A 211 1.34 -16.09 8.89
C LEU A 211 2.04 -16.71 7.67
N LEU A 212 2.76 -15.89 6.90
CA LEU A 212 3.52 -16.38 5.75
C LEU A 212 4.72 -17.24 6.16
N ALA A 213 5.37 -16.95 7.29
CA ALA A 213 6.45 -17.79 7.82
C ALA A 213 5.96 -19.18 8.23
N ASP A 214 4.73 -19.29 8.77
CA ASP A 214 4.11 -20.58 9.08
C ASP A 214 3.70 -21.34 7.81
N ALA A 215 3.13 -20.63 6.83
CA ALA A 215 2.63 -21.24 5.60
C ALA A 215 3.74 -21.65 4.62
N LEU A 216 4.81 -20.85 4.54
CA LEU A 216 5.89 -20.97 3.56
C LEU A 216 7.25 -21.07 4.29
N PRO A 217 7.51 -22.16 5.03
CA PRO A 217 8.67 -22.28 5.92
C PRO A 217 10.03 -22.33 5.20
N ASP A 218 10.04 -22.56 3.89
CA ASP A 218 11.26 -22.59 3.06
C ASP A 218 11.63 -21.21 2.50
N ALA A 219 10.70 -20.25 2.52
CA ALA A 219 10.93 -18.89 2.02
C ALA A 219 11.60 -17.99 3.07
N GLU A 220 12.44 -17.06 2.62
CA GLU A 220 12.94 -15.97 3.48
C GLU A 220 11.86 -14.89 3.62
N ILE A 221 11.28 -14.78 4.83
CA ILE A 221 10.28 -13.75 5.13
C ILE A 221 10.94 -12.51 5.76
N LEU A 222 10.74 -11.36 5.12
CA LEU A 222 11.18 -10.04 5.58
C LEU A 222 9.97 -9.21 5.98
N GLY A 223 9.93 -8.72 7.22
CA GLY A 223 8.91 -7.77 7.69
C GLY A 223 9.50 -6.37 7.81
N LEU A 224 8.90 -5.38 7.13
CA LEU A 224 9.28 -3.97 7.21
C LEU A 224 8.06 -3.08 7.49
N PRO A 225 7.67 -2.89 8.76
CA PRO A 225 6.63 -1.92 9.11
C PRO A 225 7.19 -0.48 9.00
N ASP A 226 6.61 0.34 8.14
CA ASP A 226 6.98 1.76 7.98
C ASP A 226 5.96 2.70 8.65
N ALA A 227 6.46 3.67 9.41
CA ALA A 227 5.69 4.75 10.04
C ALA A 227 4.50 4.35 10.94
N SER A 228 4.43 3.12 11.46
CA SER A 228 3.37 2.67 12.39
C SER A 228 3.67 2.88 13.87
N GLY A 229 4.93 3.16 14.24
CA GLY A 229 5.36 3.30 15.64
C GLY A 229 4.74 4.46 16.44
N GLY A 230 3.91 5.30 15.79
CA GLY A 230 3.10 6.33 16.44
C GLY A 230 1.87 5.78 17.16
N TYR A 231 1.42 4.56 16.88
CA TYR A 231 0.31 3.91 17.59
C TYR A 231 0.78 3.48 18.99
N PRO A 232 0.26 4.06 20.08
CA PRO A 232 0.78 3.78 21.40
C PRO A 232 0.24 2.43 21.90
N SER A 233 1.15 1.49 22.16
CA SER A 233 0.80 0.24 22.83
C SER A 233 0.44 0.52 24.29
N THR A 234 -0.86 0.64 24.55
CA THR A 234 -1.42 0.91 25.87
C THR A 234 -2.68 0.09 26.07
N PRO A 235 -3.02 -0.31 27.31
CA PRO A 235 -4.22 -1.10 27.58
C PRO A 235 -5.51 -0.48 27.03
N LEU A 236 -5.59 0.86 26.98
CA LEU A 236 -6.74 1.56 26.41
C LEU A 236 -6.83 1.34 24.90
N VAL A 237 -5.75 1.58 24.17
CA VAL A 237 -5.74 1.41 22.70
C VAL A 237 -5.92 -0.06 22.35
N ASN A 238 -5.13 -0.93 22.95
CA ASN A 238 -5.13 -2.36 22.67
C ASN A 238 -6.49 -2.99 22.99
N GLY A 239 -7.02 -2.75 24.19
CA GLY A 239 -8.25 -3.39 24.65
C GLY A 239 -9.54 -2.71 24.18
N VAL A 240 -9.59 -1.37 24.17
CA VAL A 240 -10.83 -0.66 23.79
C VAL A 240 -10.89 -0.47 22.29
N ILE A 241 -9.90 0.19 21.69
CA ILE A 241 -9.93 0.42 20.23
C ILE A 241 -9.84 -0.92 19.49
N GLY A 242 -8.93 -1.80 19.91
CA GLY A 242 -8.85 -3.13 19.33
C GLY A 242 -10.15 -3.94 19.52
N GLY A 243 -10.80 -3.82 20.66
CA GLY A 243 -12.11 -4.44 20.91
C GLY A 243 -13.23 -3.91 20.00
N LEU A 244 -13.22 -2.62 19.63
CA LEU A 244 -14.18 -2.06 18.66
C LEU A 244 -14.00 -2.71 17.28
N TRP A 245 -12.75 -2.81 16.84
CA TRP A 245 -12.39 -3.39 15.54
C TRP A 245 -12.46 -4.92 15.52
N GLY A 246 -12.46 -5.57 16.68
CA GLY A 246 -12.39 -7.03 16.79
C GLY A 246 -10.98 -7.59 16.50
N THR A 247 -9.92 -6.83 16.74
CA THR A 247 -8.54 -7.16 16.35
C THR A 247 -8.04 -8.48 16.95
N GLU A 248 -8.54 -8.85 18.13
CA GLU A 248 -8.22 -10.13 18.78
C GLU A 248 -8.59 -11.34 17.91
N GLY A 249 -9.64 -11.23 17.10
CA GLY A 249 -10.07 -12.30 16.18
C GLY A 249 -9.08 -12.56 15.05
N ALA A 250 -8.16 -11.64 14.77
CA ALA A 250 -7.09 -11.80 13.79
C ALA A 250 -5.83 -12.45 14.37
N VAL A 251 -5.73 -12.56 15.71
CA VAL A 251 -4.53 -13.08 16.37
C VAL A 251 -4.49 -14.61 16.26
N PRO A 252 -3.43 -15.19 15.65
CA PRO A 252 -3.29 -16.63 15.54
C PRO A 252 -2.99 -17.27 16.90
N ASP A 253 -3.25 -18.58 17.00
CA ASP A 253 -2.93 -19.40 18.18
C ASP A 253 -1.44 -19.75 18.22
N TRP A 254 -0.59 -18.72 18.27
CA TRP A 254 0.85 -18.87 18.43
C TRP A 254 1.21 -19.06 19.90
N SER A 255 2.24 -19.86 20.17
CA SER A 255 2.75 -20.02 21.55
C SER A 255 3.18 -18.70 22.22
N THR A 256 3.48 -17.67 21.43
CA THR A 256 3.84 -16.33 21.91
C THR A 256 2.64 -15.47 22.28
N THR A 257 1.44 -15.80 21.79
CA THR A 257 0.17 -15.12 22.09
C THR A 257 -0.66 -15.89 23.10
N GLU A 258 -0.31 -17.14 23.41
CA GLU A 258 -0.98 -17.97 24.41
C GLU A 258 -1.04 -17.28 25.78
N GLY A 259 -2.26 -17.04 26.27
CA GLY A 259 -2.50 -16.44 27.59
C GLY A 259 -2.20 -14.95 27.70
N VAL A 260 -1.84 -14.28 26.59
CA VAL A 260 -1.67 -12.82 26.56
C VAL A 260 -3.05 -12.17 26.47
N ALA A 261 -3.36 -11.27 27.40
CA ALA A 261 -4.63 -10.56 27.35
C ALA A 261 -4.64 -9.55 26.20
N ALA A 262 -5.81 -9.29 25.63
CA ALA A 262 -5.98 -8.31 24.56
C ALA A 262 -5.38 -6.93 24.85
N ALA A 263 -5.54 -6.45 26.10
CA ALA A 263 -4.97 -5.18 26.54
C ALA A 263 -3.43 -5.17 26.56
N GLU A 264 -2.80 -6.34 26.61
CA GLU A 264 -1.36 -6.57 26.61
C GLU A 264 -0.83 -6.88 25.21
N MET A 265 -1.70 -7.30 24.28
CA MET A 265 -1.39 -7.43 22.86
C MET A 265 -1.37 -6.05 22.22
N GLY A 266 -0.18 -5.52 21.98
CA GLY A 266 -0.03 -4.34 21.16
C GLY A 266 -0.72 -4.55 19.82
N ILE A 267 -1.44 -3.53 19.34
CA ILE A 267 -1.70 -3.39 17.91
C ILE A 267 -0.30 -3.40 17.27
N PRO A 268 0.06 -4.44 16.49
CA PRO A 268 1.45 -4.75 16.15
C PRO A 268 2.22 -3.62 15.44
#